data_AF-A0AAJ1TZH6-F1
#
_entry.id   AF-A0AAJ1TZH6-F1
#
_cell.length_a   1.000
_cell.length_b   1.000
_cell.length_c   1.000
_cell.angle_alpha   90.00
_cell.angle_beta   90.00
_cell.angle_gamma   90.00
#
_symmetry.space_group_name_H-M   'P 1'
#
loop_
_entity.id
_entity.type
_entity.pdbx_description
1 polymer ?
#
loop_
_entity_poly.entity_id
_entity_poly.type
_entity_poly.pdbx_seq_one_letter_code
_entity_poly.pdbx_strand_id
1 'polypeptide(L)'
;MQAQTHDGRSLRILTLIDEHSRACLALKVARRINSVGVIEALADAMCLHGIPEHIRCDNGPEMISKALRKWVAKTGPRIQYIAPGSPWENGYCESFNGKLRDECLRQEIFYSLKEAQIVIGLWQTTYNCIRPHSSLGYRPPANVSYPGLAFRLPMAATMQ
;
A
#
# COMPACT_ATOMS: atom_id res chain seq x y z
N MET A 1 -8.44 -4.08 1.44
CA MET A 1 -8.62 -4.35 2.89
C MET A 1 -9.65 -3.40 3.51
N GLN A 2 -10.19 -3.72 4.69
CA GLN A 2 -11.15 -2.88 5.42
C GLN A 2 -10.72 -2.66 6.88
N ALA A 3 -11.06 -1.49 7.42
CA ALA A 3 -10.98 -1.12 8.84
C ALA A 3 -12.24 -0.31 9.21
N GLN A 4 -12.36 0.12 10.46
CA GLN A 4 -13.49 0.97 10.89
C GLN A 4 -12.97 2.07 11.82
N THR A 5 -13.67 3.21 11.82
CA THR A 5 -13.48 4.22 12.87
C THR A 5 -14.30 3.85 14.11
N HIS A 6 -13.97 4.45 15.25
CA HIS A 6 -14.60 4.18 16.55
C HIS A 6 -16.14 4.30 16.52
N ASP A 7 -16.69 5.14 15.64
CA ASP A 7 -18.12 5.36 15.40
C ASP A 7 -18.75 4.33 14.44
N GLY A 8 -18.05 3.24 14.12
CA GLY A 8 -18.52 2.15 13.26
C GLY A 8 -18.50 2.46 11.76
N ARG A 9 -18.02 3.63 11.34
CA ARG A 9 -17.94 3.94 9.91
C ARG A 9 -16.78 3.17 9.26
N SER A 10 -17.05 2.49 8.15
CA SER A 10 -16.05 1.70 7.45
C SER A 10 -14.97 2.55 6.77
N LEU A 11 -13.78 1.99 6.67
CA LEU A 11 -12.62 2.48 5.92
C LEU A 11 -12.21 1.39 4.94
N ARG A 12 -11.93 1.78 3.70
CA ARG A 12 -11.34 0.93 2.67
C ARG A 12 -9.89 1.35 2.46
N ILE A 13 -9.04 0.35 2.32
CA ILE A 13 -7.61 0.51 2.12
C ILE A 13 -7.25 -0.24 0.85
N LEU A 14 -6.78 0.50 -0.16
CA LEU A 14 -6.16 -0.04 -1.36
C LEU A 14 -4.66 -0.15 -1.13
N THR A 15 -4.14 -1.34 -1.39
CA THR A 15 -2.74 -1.70 -1.17
C THR A 15 -2.07 -1.93 -2.52
N LEU A 16 -1.00 -1.19 -2.78
CA LEU A 16 -0.13 -1.39 -3.94
C LEU A 16 1.25 -1.77 -3.44
N ILE A 17 1.75 -2.90 -3.91
CA ILE A 17 3.06 -3.44 -3.55
C ILE A 17 3.83 -3.80 -4.82
N ASP A 18 5.15 -3.67 -4.75
CA ASP A 18 6.03 -4.22 -5.77
C ASP A 18 6.42 -5.65 -5.39
N GLU A 19 6.19 -6.59 -6.31
CA GLU A 19 6.42 -8.01 -6.04
C GLU A 19 7.92 -8.35 -5.92
N HIS A 20 8.79 -7.65 -6.63
CA HIS A 20 10.21 -7.94 -6.64
C HIS A 20 10.92 -7.43 -5.38
N SER A 21 10.81 -6.14 -5.11
CA SER A 21 11.46 -5.45 -3.98
C SER A 21 10.74 -5.64 -2.65
N ARG A 22 9.47 -6.07 -2.68
CA ARG A 22 8.55 -6.07 -1.51
C ARG A 22 8.21 -4.68 -0.99
N ALA A 23 8.53 -3.63 -1.73
CA ALA A 23 8.19 -2.27 -1.32
C ALA A 23 6.67 -2.05 -1.38
N CYS A 24 6.12 -1.41 -0.36
CA CYS A 24 4.77 -0.89 -0.41
C CYS A 24 4.78 0.45 -1.14
N LEU A 25 4.24 0.46 -2.36
CA LEU A 25 4.22 1.64 -3.23
C LEU A 25 3.12 2.63 -2.80
N ALA A 26 1.95 2.13 -2.39
CA ALA A 26 0.86 3.00 -1.91
C ALA A 26 -0.09 2.29 -0.94
N LEU A 27 -0.53 3.03 0.08
CA LEU A 27 -1.69 2.71 0.93
C LEU A 27 -2.74 3.82 0.85
N LYS A 28 -3.71 3.69 -0.07
CA LYS A 28 -4.80 4.67 -0.19
C LYS A 28 -5.94 4.32 0.76
N VAL A 29 -6.19 5.20 1.73
CA VAL A 29 -7.24 5.06 2.74
C VAL A 29 -8.39 6.02 2.45
N ALA A 30 -9.60 5.49 2.26
CA ALA A 30 -10.80 6.27 1.99
C ALA A 30 -12.05 5.57 2.50
N ARG A 31 -13.18 6.28 2.62
CA ARG A 31 -14.48 5.65 2.97
C ARG A 31 -14.99 4.73 1.87
N ARG A 32 -14.74 5.11 0.62
CA ARG A 32 -15.00 4.31 -0.58
C ARG A 32 -13.85 4.52 -1.56
N ILE A 33 -13.51 3.46 -2.28
CA ILE A 33 -12.55 3.51 -3.38
C ILE A 33 -13.29 2.95 -4.58
N ASN A 34 -13.46 3.77 -5.60
CA ASN A 34 -14.02 3.37 -6.89
C ASN A 34 -12.87 3.22 -7.90
N SER A 35 -13.21 2.89 -9.15
CA SER A 35 -12.24 2.74 -10.23
C SER A 35 -11.37 3.99 -10.45
N VAL A 36 -11.93 5.19 -10.31
CA VAL A 36 -11.19 6.45 -10.41
C VAL A 36 -10.17 6.56 -9.28
N GLY A 37 -10.57 6.26 -8.05
CA GLY A 37 -9.68 6.26 -6.89
C GLY A 37 -8.53 5.26 -7.02
N VAL A 38 -8.75 4.12 -7.68
CA VAL A 38 -7.70 3.15 -8.05
C VAL A 38 -6.76 3.72 -9.11
N ILE A 39 -7.30 4.32 -10.18
CA ILE A 39 -6.51 4.95 -11.24
C ILE A 39 -5.60 6.04 -10.65
N GLU A 40 -6.13 6.91 -9.79
CA GLU A 40 -5.33 7.94 -9.12
C GLU A 40 -4.18 7.33 -8.31
N ALA A 41 -4.45 6.29 -7.51
CA ALA A 41 -3.40 5.65 -6.70
C ALA A 41 -2.32 5.00 -7.57
N LEU A 42 -2.71 4.39 -8.69
CA LEU A 42 -1.77 3.82 -9.65
C LEU A 42 -0.97 4.93 -10.35
N ALA A 43 -1.62 6.01 -10.77
CA ALA A 43 -0.96 7.14 -11.41
C ALA A 43 0.07 7.79 -10.46
N ASP A 44 -0.30 8.05 -9.21
CA ASP A 44 0.60 8.61 -8.20
C ASP A 44 1.82 7.70 -7.98
N ALA A 45 1.59 6.39 -7.85
CA ALA A 45 2.68 5.42 -7.71
C ALA A 45 3.58 5.36 -8.94
N MET A 46 3.00 5.40 -10.16
CA MET A 46 3.77 5.40 -11.40
C MET A 46 4.60 6.67 -11.57
N CYS A 47 4.11 7.82 -11.11
CA CYS A 47 4.87 9.08 -11.11
C CYS A 47 6.10 9.00 -10.20
N LEU A 48 6.01 8.29 -9.07
CA LEU A 48 7.09 8.20 -8.08
C LEU A 48 8.09 7.07 -8.38
N HIS A 49 7.62 5.96 -8.95
CA HIS A 49 8.39 4.72 -9.08
C HIS A 49 8.62 4.28 -10.53
N GLY A 50 8.02 4.97 -11.50
CA GLY A 50 8.03 4.59 -12.91
C GLY A 50 6.85 3.69 -13.27
N ILE A 51 6.66 3.49 -14.58
CA ILE A 51 5.57 2.68 -15.12
C ILE A 51 5.99 1.19 -15.12
N PRO A 52 5.26 0.30 -14.44
CA PRO A 52 5.56 -1.12 -14.46
C PRO A 52 5.11 -1.77 -15.78
N GLU A 53 5.76 -2.87 -16.15
CA GLU A 53 5.34 -3.66 -17.32
C GLU A 53 4.01 -4.40 -17.08
N HIS A 54 3.80 -4.88 -15.85
CA HIS A 54 2.65 -5.71 -15.49
C HIS A 54 2.04 -5.24 -14.17
N ILE A 55 0.71 -5.21 -14.11
CA ILE A 55 -0.05 -4.96 -12.89
C ILE A 55 -0.87 -6.21 -12.62
N ARG A 56 -0.57 -6.89 -11.51
CA ARG A 56 -1.41 -7.99 -11.03
C ARG A 56 -2.56 -7.43 -10.21
N CYS A 57 -3.79 -7.82 -10.55
CA CYS A 57 -4.99 -7.41 -9.82
C CYS A 57 -5.87 -8.61 -9.50
N ASP A 58 -6.57 -8.50 -8.38
CA ASP A 58 -7.71 -9.37 -8.09
C ASP A 58 -8.90 -9.05 -9.01
N ASN A 59 -9.90 -9.91 -8.95
CA ASN A 59 -11.12 -9.78 -9.73
C ASN A 59 -12.16 -8.87 -9.04
N GLY A 60 -11.71 -7.91 -8.23
CA GLY A 60 -12.60 -6.92 -7.62
C GLY A 60 -13.35 -6.10 -8.67
N PRO A 61 -14.61 -5.71 -8.43
CA PRO A 61 -15.40 -4.92 -9.37
C PRO A 61 -14.75 -3.58 -9.72
N GLU A 62 -13.98 -2.98 -8.79
CA GLU A 62 -13.21 -1.76 -9.07
C GLU A 62 -12.06 -2.02 -10.06
N MET A 63 -11.44 -3.20 -10.00
CA MET A 63 -10.30 -3.63 -10.83
C MET A 63 -10.71 -4.15 -12.21
N ILE A 64 -11.95 -4.62 -12.37
CA ILE A 64 -12.50 -5.08 -13.65
C ILE A 64 -13.17 -3.94 -14.44
N SER A 65 -13.26 -2.75 -13.85
CA SER A 65 -13.96 -1.63 -14.47
C SER A 65 -13.44 -1.27 -15.88
N LYS A 66 -14.37 -0.94 -16.79
CA LYS A 66 -14.03 -0.48 -18.16
C LYS A 66 -13.12 0.76 -18.14
N ALA A 67 -13.31 1.61 -17.14
CA ALA A 67 -12.49 2.82 -16.94
C ALA A 67 -11.01 2.47 -16.68
N LEU A 68 -10.73 1.53 -15.77
CA LEU A 68 -9.37 1.10 -15.47
C LEU A 68 -8.72 0.44 -16.70
N ARG A 69 -9.43 -0.46 -17.38
CA ARG A 69 -8.92 -1.08 -18.62
C ARG A 69 -8.57 -0.06 -19.69
N LYS A 70 -9.44 0.94 -19.91
CA LYS A 70 -9.20 2.02 -20.88
C LYS A 70 -8.02 2.89 -20.48
N TRP A 71 -7.83 3.15 -19.19
CA TRP A 71 -6.69 3.92 -18.69
C TRP A 71 -5.38 3.14 -18.85
N VAL A 72 -5.33 1.89 -18.41
CA VAL A 72 -4.13 1.05 -18.52
C VAL A 72 -3.72 0.81 -19.99
N ALA A 73 -4.70 0.62 -20.89
CA ALA A 73 -4.42 0.51 -22.32
C ALA A 73 -3.77 1.77 -22.93
N LYS A 74 -3.91 2.93 -22.28
CA LYS A 74 -3.25 4.17 -22.70
C LYS A 74 -1.91 4.40 -22.01
N THR A 75 -1.74 3.95 -20.77
CA THR A 75 -0.51 4.21 -20.00
C THR A 75 0.59 3.19 -20.27
N GLY A 76 0.27 2.02 -20.83
CA GLY A 76 1.25 1.01 -21.26
C GLY A 76 1.37 -0.28 -20.44
N PRO A 77 1.04 -0.34 -19.13
CA PRO A 77 1.11 -1.61 -18.40
C PRO A 77 0.15 -2.65 -18.95
N ARG A 78 0.44 -3.94 -18.74
CA ARG A 78 -0.52 -5.02 -18.96
C ARG A 78 -1.15 -5.45 -17.64
N ILE A 79 -2.49 -5.48 -17.58
CA ILE A 79 -3.20 -6.04 -16.42
C ILE A 79 -3.18 -7.56 -16.52
N GLN A 80 -2.67 -8.22 -15.49
CA GLN A 80 -2.79 -9.66 -15.28
C GLN A 80 -3.82 -9.89 -14.16
N TYR A 81 -4.99 -10.38 -14.53
CA TYR A 81 -5.98 -10.79 -13.55
C TYR A 81 -5.60 -12.15 -12.98
N ILE A 82 -5.73 -12.30 -11.66
CA ILE A 82 -5.53 -13.59 -10.99
C ILE A 82 -6.56 -14.59 -11.53
N ALA A 83 -6.11 -15.80 -11.85
CA ALA A 83 -6.99 -16.85 -12.34
C ALA A 83 -8.01 -17.26 -11.24
N PRO A 84 -9.30 -17.45 -11.58
CA PRO A 84 -10.28 -17.96 -10.62
C PRO A 84 -9.79 -19.25 -9.97
N GLY A 85 -9.83 -19.32 -8.64
CA GLY A 85 -9.36 -20.49 -7.90
C GLY A 85 -7.84 -20.62 -7.76
N SER A 86 -7.07 -19.56 -8.06
CA SER A 86 -5.59 -19.54 -7.94
C SER A 86 -5.08 -18.62 -6.82
N PRO A 87 -5.38 -18.90 -5.53
CA PRO A 87 -5.00 -18.05 -4.40
C PRO A 87 -3.48 -17.88 -4.26
N TRP A 88 -2.68 -18.84 -4.75
CA TRP A 88 -1.23 -18.77 -4.71
C TRP A 88 -0.64 -17.60 -5.50
N GLU A 89 -1.35 -17.08 -6.52
CA GLU A 89 -0.91 -15.92 -7.30
C GLU A 89 -0.98 -14.60 -6.50
N ASN A 90 -1.73 -14.58 -5.40
CA ASN A 90 -1.94 -13.40 -4.55
C ASN A 90 -1.15 -13.45 -3.23
N GLY A 91 -0.29 -14.46 -3.03
CA GLY A 91 0.35 -14.72 -1.73
C GLY A 91 1.14 -13.55 -1.16
N TYR A 92 1.74 -12.71 -2.01
CA TYR A 92 2.47 -11.52 -1.57
C TYR A 92 1.55 -10.43 -1.02
N CYS A 93 0.45 -10.15 -1.72
CA CYS A 93 -0.53 -9.17 -1.27
C CYS A 93 -1.24 -9.66 0.00
N GLU A 94 -1.54 -10.96 0.11
CA GLU A 94 -2.12 -11.55 1.32
C GLU A 94 -1.17 -11.48 2.51
N SER A 95 0.10 -11.84 2.32
CA SER A 95 1.12 -11.76 3.36
C SER A 95 1.38 -10.32 3.82
N PHE A 96 1.32 -9.35 2.89
CA PHE A 96 1.42 -7.94 3.20
C PHE A 96 0.19 -7.46 3.99
N ASN A 97 -1.02 -7.80 3.53
CA ASN A 97 -2.27 -7.43 4.18
C ASN A 97 -2.39 -8.02 5.58
N GLY A 98 -1.87 -9.23 5.82
CA GLY A 98 -1.75 -9.83 7.15
C GLY A 98 -0.91 -8.95 8.09
N LYS A 99 0.30 -8.55 7.65
CA LYS A 99 1.18 -7.67 8.45
C LYS A 99 0.55 -6.32 8.74
N LEU A 100 -0.01 -5.65 7.73
CA LEU A 100 -0.67 -4.36 7.92
C LEU A 100 -1.85 -4.48 8.89
N ARG A 101 -2.60 -5.60 8.85
CA ARG A 101 -3.67 -5.85 9.81
C ARG A 101 -3.15 -6.02 11.24
N ASP A 102 -2.14 -6.86 11.42
CA ASP A 102 -1.68 -7.29 12.74
C ASP A 102 -0.81 -6.25 13.44
N GLU A 103 0.05 -5.57 12.66
CA GLU A 103 1.04 -4.62 13.15
C GLU A 103 0.53 -3.17 13.19
N CYS A 104 -0.58 -2.86 12.51
CA CYS A 104 -1.15 -1.51 12.49
C CYS A 104 -2.64 -1.51 12.83
N LEU A 105 -3.49 -2.10 11.97
CA LEU A 105 -4.93 -1.91 12.09
C LEU A 105 -5.54 -2.50 13.37
N ARG A 106 -4.95 -3.56 13.94
CA ARG A 106 -5.36 -4.16 15.21
C ARG A 106 -4.80 -3.46 16.44
N GLN A 107 -3.75 -2.66 16.27
CA GLN A 107 -3.09 -1.94 17.37
C GLN A 107 -3.70 -0.56 17.62
N GLU A 108 -4.55 -0.08 16.70
CA GLU A 108 -4.99 1.31 16.64
C GLU A 108 -6.52 1.42 16.69
N ILE A 109 -7.02 2.46 17.35
CA ILE A 109 -8.43 2.88 17.28
C ILE A 109 -8.48 4.18 16.49
N PHE A 110 -9.06 4.15 15.30
CA PHE A 110 -9.17 5.35 14.47
C PHE A 110 -10.39 6.19 14.85
N TYR A 111 -10.20 7.44 15.25
CA TYR A 111 -11.28 8.39 15.50
C TYR A 111 -11.74 9.08 14.22
N SER A 112 -10.85 9.27 13.24
CA SER A 112 -11.19 9.91 11.96
C SER A 112 -10.55 9.25 10.75
N LEU A 113 -11.10 9.54 9.55
CA LEU A 113 -10.46 9.14 8.29
C LEU A 113 -9.06 9.76 8.16
N LYS A 114 -8.90 11.02 8.58
CA LYS A 114 -7.63 11.74 8.45
C LYS A 114 -6.54 11.14 9.33
N GLU A 115 -6.90 10.79 10.56
CA GLU A 115 -6.02 10.05 11.47
C GLU A 115 -5.61 8.71 10.88
N ALA A 116 -6.57 7.92 10.38
CA ALA A 116 -6.26 6.65 9.72
C ALA A 116 -5.29 6.81 8.54
N GLN A 117 -5.47 7.85 7.72
CA GLN A 117 -4.54 8.17 6.62
C GLN A 117 -3.11 8.47 7.14
N ILE A 118 -2.99 9.22 8.23
CA ILE A 118 -1.69 9.59 8.80
C ILE A 118 -1.01 8.37 9.41
N VAL A 119 -1.71 7.63 10.27
CA VAL A 119 -1.17 6.46 10.98
C VAL A 119 -0.76 5.35 10.00
N ILE A 120 -1.62 5.04 9.03
CA ILE A 120 -1.33 4.01 8.01
C ILE A 120 -0.18 4.48 7.10
N GLY A 121 -0.12 5.78 6.75
CA GLY A 121 1.00 6.33 5.97
C GLY A 121 2.33 6.32 6.72
N LEU A 122 2.31 6.54 8.04
CA LEU A 122 3.49 6.38 8.89
C LEU A 122 3.93 4.92 8.94
N TRP A 123 2.97 3.99 9.10
CA TRP A 123 3.26 2.57 9.05
C TRP A 123 3.87 2.14 7.71
N GLN A 124 3.38 2.65 6.57
CA GLN A 124 3.99 2.41 5.25
C GLN A 124 5.46 2.82 5.22
N THR A 125 5.77 3.99 5.78
CA THR A 125 7.15 4.50 5.86
C THR A 125 8.02 3.56 6.69
N THR A 126 7.55 3.16 7.87
CA THR A 126 8.23 2.20 8.75
C THR A 126 8.42 0.84 8.09
N TYR A 127 7.40 0.33 7.40
CA TYR A 127 7.45 -0.93 6.67
C TYR A 127 8.54 -0.93 5.58
N ASN A 128 8.64 0.16 4.84
CA ASN A 128 9.59 0.31 3.74
C ASN A 128 11.01 0.61 4.20
N CYS A 129 11.20 1.29 5.34
CA CYS A 129 12.49 1.85 5.74
C CYS A 129 13.14 1.12 6.93
N ILE A 130 12.34 0.52 7.81
CA ILE A 130 12.82 0.05 9.13
C ILE A 130 12.53 -1.44 9.31
N ARG A 131 11.36 -1.91 8.87
CA ARG A 131 10.90 -3.27 9.15
C ARG A 131 11.84 -4.30 8.49
N PRO A 132 12.38 -5.27 9.26
CA PRO A 132 13.19 -6.34 8.70
C PRO A 132 12.33 -7.36 7.95
N HIS A 133 12.76 -7.79 6.77
CA HIS A 133 12.09 -8.84 5.99
C HIS A 133 13.00 -10.06 5.87
N SER A 134 12.57 -11.20 6.38
CA SER A 134 13.34 -12.45 6.32
C SER A 134 13.65 -12.87 4.89
N SER A 135 12.73 -12.64 3.94
CA SER A 135 12.93 -12.87 2.51
C SER A 135 13.95 -11.94 1.85
N LEU A 136 14.34 -10.85 2.51
CA LEU A 136 15.36 -9.89 2.07
C LEU A 136 16.63 -9.94 2.94
N GLY A 137 16.86 -11.06 3.64
CA GLY A 137 18.01 -11.19 4.54
C GLY A 137 17.97 -10.21 5.71
N TYR A 138 16.77 -9.97 6.25
CA TYR A 138 16.49 -9.03 7.35
C TYR A 138 16.74 -7.55 7.02
N ARG A 139 16.77 -7.20 5.73
CA ARG A 139 16.85 -5.80 5.27
C ARG A 139 15.47 -5.21 4.98
N PRO A 140 15.29 -3.89 5.09
CA PRO A 140 14.08 -3.22 4.66
C PRO A 140 13.98 -3.16 3.11
N PRO A 141 12.77 -3.05 2.52
CA PRO A 141 12.55 -3.07 1.07
C PRO A 141 13.20 -1.88 0.35
N ALA A 142 13.16 -0.70 0.97
CA ALA A 142 13.94 0.45 0.55
C ALA A 142 15.05 0.61 1.60
N ASN A 143 16.29 0.21 1.25
CA ASN A 143 17.43 0.54 2.08
C ASN A 143 17.48 2.06 2.26
N VAL A 144 17.34 2.50 3.50
CA VAL A 144 17.48 3.91 3.86
C VAL A 144 18.88 4.34 3.46
N SER A 145 19.02 5.04 2.32
CA SER A 145 20.07 6.04 2.25
C SER A 145 19.70 7.07 3.30
N TYR A 146 20.66 7.38 4.17
CA TYR A 146 20.51 8.23 5.35
C TYR A 146 19.86 9.63 5.19
N PRO A 147 19.62 10.25 4.00
CA PRO A 147 18.99 11.57 3.96
C PRO A 147 17.50 11.61 4.36
N GLY A 148 16.77 10.50 4.29
CA GLY A 148 15.31 10.50 4.47
C GLY A 148 14.82 10.57 5.93
N LEU A 149 15.64 10.11 6.88
CA LEU A 149 15.26 10.04 8.30
C LEU A 149 15.39 11.40 9.01
N ALA A 150 16.25 12.28 8.51
CA ALA A 150 16.58 13.55 9.15
C ALA A 150 15.46 14.60 9.10
N PHE A 151 14.44 14.42 8.25
CA PHE A 151 13.43 15.46 8.01
C PHE A 151 12.11 15.28 8.79
N ARG A 152 11.98 14.28 9.67
CA ARG A 152 10.66 13.96 10.28
C ARG A 152 10.60 13.76 11.79
N LEU A 153 11.66 14.02 12.53
CA LEU A 153 11.58 14.14 13.99
C LEU A 153 11.94 15.57 14.38
N PRO A 154 11.15 16.27 15.22
CA PRO A 154 11.72 17.36 16.00
C PRO A 154 12.75 16.69 16.91
N MET A 155 14.04 16.86 16.62
CA MET A 155 15.08 16.44 17.55
C MET A 155 14.94 17.30 18.80
N ALA A 156 14.24 16.78 19.81
CA ALA A 156 14.45 17.22 21.17
C ALA A 156 15.84 16.71 21.58
N ALA A 157 16.81 17.62 21.51
CA ALA A 157 18.12 17.44 22.09
C ALA A 157 17.96 17.14 23.60
N THR A 158 18.64 16.12 24.10
CA THR A 158 19.48 16.17 25.32
C THR A 158 20.35 14.92 25.36
N MET A 159 21.66 15.11 25.50
CA MET A 159 22.66 14.07 25.74
C MET A 159 22.58 13.57 27.19
N GLN A 160 22.64 12.26 27.37
CA GLN A 160 23.59 11.56 28.25
C GLN A 160 23.73 10.11 27.82
#